data_AF-A0A3N5KRM3-F1
#
_entry.id   AF-A0A3N5KRM3-F1
#
_cell.length_a   1.000
_cell.length_b   1.000
_cell.length_c   1.000
_cell.angle_alpha   90.00
_cell.angle_beta   90.00
_cell.angle_gamma   90.00
#
_symmetry.space_group_name_H-M   'P 1'
#
loop_
_entity.id
_entity.type
_entity.pdbx_description
1 polymer ?
#
loop_
_entity_poly.entity_id
_entity_poly.type
_entity_poly.pdbx_seq_one_letter_code
_entity_poly.pdbx_strand_id
1 'polypeptide(L)'
;MVKLYILLSISVGIMVGLGVTTFFYAKGYSYLSDDPAACKNCHIMNDQYNSWYKSSHRSVAGCNDCHTPKSFLGKWTTKGLNGWNHSYAFTSGDFHYPIQVNTRNRDIAEENCRYCHGTLSSMITFHDTDDTKLQCTSCHPNVGHMK
;
A
#
# COMPACT_ATOMS: atom_id res chain seq x y z
N MET A 1 -6.81 -36.30 -27.95
CA MET A 1 -6.75 -34.81 -28.07
C MET A 1 -8.01 -34.13 -27.53
N VAL A 2 -9.22 -34.44 -28.03
CA VAL A 2 -10.48 -33.79 -27.57
C VAL A 2 -10.73 -33.88 -26.05
N LYS A 3 -10.53 -35.05 -25.42
CA LYS A 3 -10.66 -35.20 -23.96
C LYS A 3 -9.72 -34.29 -23.16
N LEU A 4 -8.49 -34.07 -23.64
CA LEU A 4 -7.53 -33.19 -22.98
C LEU A 4 -7.98 -31.72 -23.04
N TYR A 5 -8.49 -31.28 -24.20
CA TYR A 5 -9.04 -29.94 -24.34
C TYR A 5 -10.28 -29.70 -23.47
N ILE A 6 -11.17 -30.69 -23.35
CA ILE A 6 -12.35 -30.59 -22.46
C ILE A 6 -11.89 -30.45 -21.00
N LEU A 7 -10.95 -31.28 -20.55
CA LEU A 7 -10.42 -31.19 -19.19
C LEU A 7 -9.76 -29.83 -18.93
N LEU A 8 -8.92 -29.35 -19.85
CA LEU A 8 -8.27 -28.05 -19.74
C LEU A 8 -9.29 -26.91 -19.62
N SER A 9 -10.31 -26.90 -20.49
CA SER A 9 -11.36 -25.88 -20.49
C SER A 9 -12.17 -25.89 -19.18
N ILE A 10 -12.51 -27.07 -18.66
CA ILE A 10 -13.21 -27.20 -17.37
C ILE A 10 -12.31 -26.67 -16.24
N SER A 11 -11.04 -27.06 -16.19
CA SER A 11 -10.11 -26.60 -15.16
C SER A 11 -9.92 -25.08 -15.20
N VAL A 12 -9.74 -24.50 -16.39
CA VAL A 12 -9.65 -23.03 -16.55
C VAL A 12 -10.95 -22.36 -16.13
N GLY A 13 -12.12 -22.90 -16.53
CA GLY A 13 -13.43 -22.36 -16.13
C GLY A 13 -13.63 -22.35 -14.61
N ILE A 14 -13.24 -23.43 -13.93
CA ILE A 14 -13.28 -23.51 -12.47
C ILE A 14 -12.32 -22.49 -11.84
N MET A 15 -11.07 -22.41 -12.31
CA MET A 15 -10.11 -21.44 -11.77
C MET A 15 -10.57 -19.99 -11.96
N VAL A 16 -11.09 -19.63 -13.14
CA VAL A 16 -11.60 -18.29 -13.42
C VAL A 16 -12.84 -18.01 -12.57
N GLY A 17 -13.78 -18.95 -12.50
CA GLY A 17 -15.01 -18.80 -11.70
C GLY A 17 -14.71 -18.59 -10.22
N LEU A 18 -13.82 -19.40 -9.65
CA LEU A 18 -13.39 -19.26 -8.25
C LEU A 18 -12.60 -17.97 -8.04
N GLY A 19 -11.69 -17.63 -8.94
CA GLY A 19 -10.87 -16.42 -8.86
C GLY A 19 -11.72 -15.15 -8.91
N VAL A 20 -12.65 -15.06 -9.85
CA VAL A 20 -13.58 -13.93 -9.99
C VAL A 20 -14.47 -13.82 -8.76
N THR A 21 -15.10 -14.92 -8.35
CA THR A 21 -15.98 -14.93 -7.17
C THR A 21 -15.23 -14.48 -5.91
N THR A 22 -14.02 -15.00 -5.69
CA THR A 22 -13.15 -14.62 -4.58
C THR A 22 -12.78 -13.14 -4.65
N PHE A 23 -12.37 -12.64 -5.82
CA PHE A 23 -11.99 -11.25 -6.01
C PHE A 23 -13.14 -10.29 -5.67
N PHE A 24 -14.36 -10.58 -6.13
CA PHE A 24 -15.52 -9.74 -5.83
C PHE A 24 -15.94 -9.84 -4.35
N TYR A 25 -15.99 -11.05 -3.80
CA TYR A 25 -16.38 -11.28 -2.42
C TYR A 25 -15.41 -10.62 -1.43
N ALA A 26 -14.10 -10.74 -1.67
CA ALA A 26 -13.07 -10.10 -0.86
C ALA A 26 -12.90 -8.59 -1.15
N LYS A 27 -13.71 -8.02 -2.05
CA LYS A 27 -13.59 -6.63 -2.53
C LYS A 27 -12.18 -6.28 -3.03
N GLY A 28 -11.56 -7.16 -3.81
CA GLY A 28 -10.21 -6.97 -4.36
C GLY A 28 -10.05 -5.67 -5.17
N TYR A 29 -11.14 -5.17 -5.76
CA TYR A 29 -11.19 -3.85 -6.43
C TYR A 29 -10.89 -2.67 -5.50
N SER A 30 -10.93 -2.86 -4.17
CA SER A 30 -10.53 -1.83 -3.19
C SER A 30 -9.09 -1.35 -3.41
N TYR A 31 -8.21 -2.23 -3.90
CA TYR A 31 -6.83 -1.88 -4.28
C TYR A 31 -6.72 -0.95 -5.48
N LEU A 32 -7.81 -0.76 -6.24
CA LEU A 32 -7.87 0.17 -7.36
C LEU A 32 -8.36 1.56 -6.92
N SER A 33 -8.98 1.66 -5.74
CA SER A 33 -9.52 2.91 -5.20
C SER A 33 -8.45 3.78 -4.55
N ASP A 34 -8.69 5.09 -4.52
CA ASP A 34 -7.93 6.06 -3.72
C ASP A 34 -8.69 6.53 -2.47
N ASP A 35 -9.92 6.07 -2.27
CA ASP A 35 -10.68 6.32 -1.05
C ASP A 35 -9.96 5.69 0.15
N PRO A 36 -9.54 6.48 1.16
CA PRO A 36 -8.92 5.96 2.38
C PRO A 36 -9.75 4.89 3.09
N ALA A 37 -11.09 4.94 2.97
CA ALA A 37 -11.97 3.92 3.55
C ALA A 37 -11.80 2.54 2.89
N ALA A 38 -11.32 2.49 1.64
CA ALA A 38 -11.01 1.23 0.96
C ALA A 38 -9.78 0.54 1.55
N CYS A 39 -8.83 1.30 2.15
CA CYS A 39 -7.63 0.73 2.76
C CYS A 39 -7.95 -0.14 3.99
N LYS A 40 -9.05 0.15 4.70
CA LYS A 40 -9.56 -0.70 5.79
C LYS A 40 -10.53 -1.78 5.35
N ASN A 41 -10.50 -2.20 4.08
CA ASN A 41 -11.24 -3.37 3.61
C ASN A 41 -10.89 -4.64 4.41
N CYS A 42 -9.62 -4.76 4.82
CA CYS A 42 -9.15 -5.79 5.73
C CYS A 42 -9.02 -5.22 7.15
N HIS A 43 -9.49 -5.98 8.15
CA HIS A 43 -9.48 -5.55 9.55
C HIS A 43 -8.08 -5.20 10.09
N ILE A 44 -7.03 -5.83 9.55
CA ILE A 44 -5.63 -5.57 9.94
C ILE A 44 -5.18 -4.13 9.64
N MET A 45 -5.90 -3.41 8.78
CA MET A 45 -5.65 -2.00 8.47
C MET A 45 -6.50 -1.04 9.31
N ASN A 46 -7.36 -1.51 10.21
CA ASN A 46 -8.23 -0.65 11.02
C ASN A 46 -7.43 0.33 11.87
N ASP A 47 -6.39 -0.14 12.56
CA ASP A 47 -5.57 0.73 13.42
C ASP A 47 -4.85 1.80 12.60
N GLN A 48 -4.32 1.41 11.43
CA GLN A 48 -3.64 2.32 10.52
C GLN A 48 -4.58 3.41 10.00
N TYR A 49 -5.79 3.02 9.60
CA TYR A 49 -6.84 3.93 9.17
C TYR A 49 -7.28 4.86 10.31
N ASN A 50 -7.52 4.31 11.50
CA ASN A 50 -8.00 5.09 12.65
C ASN A 50 -6.96 6.10 13.12
N SER A 51 -5.67 5.74 13.10
CA SER A 51 -4.57 6.65 13.42
C SER A 51 -4.44 7.76 12.37
N TRP A 52 -4.52 7.44 11.08
CA TRP A 52 -4.56 8.45 10.01
C TRP A 52 -5.78 9.37 10.16
N TYR A 53 -6.96 8.81 10.46
CA TYR A 53 -8.19 9.57 10.60
C TYR A 53 -8.14 10.60 11.74
N LYS A 54 -7.32 10.35 12.77
CA LYS A 54 -7.09 11.25 13.90
C LYS A 54 -5.91 12.20 13.67
N SER A 55 -5.09 11.97 12.65
CA SER A 55 -3.92 12.80 12.38
C SER A 55 -4.27 14.07 11.59
N SER A 56 -3.36 15.04 11.61
CA SER A 56 -3.48 16.25 10.80
C SER A 56 -3.50 15.99 9.30
N HIS A 57 -2.95 14.87 8.84
CA HIS A 57 -2.87 14.56 7.40
C HIS A 57 -4.21 14.18 6.80
N ARG A 58 -5.20 13.72 7.59
CA ARG A 58 -6.54 13.40 7.07
C ARG A 58 -7.18 14.54 6.27
N SER A 59 -6.92 15.80 6.63
CA SER A 59 -7.54 16.96 5.99
C SER A 59 -6.90 17.34 4.64
N VAL A 60 -5.70 16.83 4.34
CA VAL A 60 -4.90 17.25 3.18
C VAL A 60 -4.35 16.10 2.33
N ALA A 61 -4.38 14.87 2.82
CA ALA A 61 -3.78 13.71 2.18
C ALA A 61 -4.56 12.42 2.47
N GLY A 62 -4.82 11.63 1.44
CA GLY A 62 -5.30 10.25 1.55
C GLY A 62 -4.16 9.26 1.79
N CYS A 63 -4.48 7.98 1.98
CA CYS A 63 -3.47 6.95 2.22
C CYS A 63 -2.45 6.85 1.08
N ASN A 64 -2.93 6.86 -0.16
CA ASN A 64 -2.08 6.75 -1.36
C ASN A 64 -1.23 8.00 -1.60
N ASP A 65 -1.54 9.14 -0.99
CA ASP A 65 -0.69 10.33 -1.09
C ASP A 65 0.64 10.16 -0.38
N CYS A 66 0.71 9.26 0.60
CA CYS A 66 1.95 8.83 1.25
C CYS A 66 2.46 7.50 0.69
N HIS A 67 1.57 6.53 0.47
CA HIS A 67 1.95 5.13 0.20
C HIS A 67 2.09 4.78 -1.30
N THR A 68 1.92 5.73 -2.21
CA THR A 68 2.13 5.50 -3.65
C THR A 68 2.93 6.63 -4.31
N PRO A 69 3.74 6.35 -5.35
CA PRO A 69 4.42 7.39 -6.11
C PRO A 69 3.42 8.35 -6.79
N LYS A 70 3.83 9.59 -7.04
CA LYS A 70 2.99 10.58 -7.75
C LYS A 70 2.87 10.32 -9.25
N SER A 71 3.83 9.61 -9.85
CA SER A 71 3.76 9.25 -11.27
C SER A 71 2.63 8.25 -11.52
N PHE A 72 1.87 8.44 -12.60
CA PHE A 72 0.73 7.59 -12.92
C PHE A 72 1.13 6.11 -12.99
N LEU A 73 2.18 5.79 -13.75
CA LEU A 73 2.65 4.41 -13.88
C LEU A 73 3.17 3.86 -12.55
N GLY A 74 3.97 4.63 -11.82
CA GLY A 74 4.53 4.22 -10.52
C GLY A 74 3.44 3.93 -9.49
N LYS A 75 2.38 4.77 -9.44
CA LYS A 75 1.21 4.56 -8.60
C LYS A 75 0.56 3.21 -8.87
N TRP A 76 0.19 2.94 -10.12
CA TRP A 76 -0.53 1.71 -10.48
C TRP A 76 0.34 0.46 -10.34
N THR A 77 1.64 0.55 -10.64
CA THR A 77 2.58 -0.55 -10.39
C THR A 77 2.69 -0.85 -8.89
N THR A 78 2.84 0.17 -8.04
CA THR A 78 2.91 -0.01 -6.58
C THR A 78 1.60 -0.55 -6.02
N LYS A 79 0.44 -0.06 -6.49
CA LYS A 79 -0.88 -0.59 -6.07
C LYS A 79 -1.05 -2.07 -6.45
N GLY A 80 -0.64 -2.47 -7.65
CA GLY A 80 -0.67 -3.86 -8.09
C GLY A 80 0.26 -4.76 -7.28
N LEU A 81 1.51 -4.33 -7.08
CA LEU A 81 2.51 -5.09 -6.31
C LEU A 81 2.10 -5.23 -4.84
N ASN A 82 1.66 -4.14 -4.20
CA ASN A 82 1.20 -4.18 -2.81
C ASN A 82 -0.08 -5.00 -2.68
N GLY A 83 -1.01 -4.91 -3.63
CA GLY A 83 -2.21 -5.76 -3.66
C GLY A 83 -1.86 -7.24 -3.68
N TRP A 84 -0.96 -7.66 -4.58
CA TRP A 84 -0.48 -9.04 -4.63
C TRP A 84 0.19 -9.46 -3.32
N ASN A 85 1.15 -8.67 -2.83
CA ASN A 85 1.91 -8.98 -1.63
C ASN A 85 1.02 -9.09 -0.38
N HIS A 86 0.06 -8.18 -0.23
CA HIS A 86 -0.89 -8.23 0.88
C HIS A 86 -1.81 -9.44 0.77
N SER A 87 -2.34 -9.74 -0.43
CA SER A 87 -3.17 -10.91 -0.65
C SER A 87 -2.43 -12.20 -0.30
N TYR A 88 -1.17 -12.34 -0.73
CA TYR A 88 -0.33 -13.47 -0.37
C TYR A 88 -0.09 -13.53 1.14
N ALA A 89 0.53 -12.49 1.71
CA ALA A 89 0.99 -12.47 3.09
C ALA A 89 -0.16 -12.65 4.11
N PHE A 90 -1.32 -12.03 3.88
CA PHE A 90 -2.46 -12.17 4.79
C PHE A 90 -3.23 -13.48 4.61
N THR A 91 -3.10 -14.14 3.46
CA THR A 91 -3.69 -15.47 3.23
C THR A 91 -2.79 -16.57 3.78
N SER A 92 -1.48 -16.46 3.59
CA SER A 92 -0.50 -17.44 4.08
C SER A 92 -0.15 -17.24 5.55
N GLY A 93 -0.39 -16.05 6.10
CA GLY A 93 0.09 -15.65 7.43
C GLY A 93 1.57 -15.27 7.45
N ASP A 94 2.23 -15.17 6.30
CA ASP A 94 3.65 -14.85 6.17
C ASP A 94 3.89 -13.34 6.24
N PHE A 95 3.73 -12.77 7.43
CA PHE A 95 4.04 -11.38 7.71
C PHE A 95 4.43 -11.17 9.18
N HIS A 96 5.16 -10.08 9.44
CA HIS A 96 5.48 -9.68 10.80
C HIS A 96 4.28 -8.98 11.47
N TYR A 97 3.98 -9.35 12.71
CA TYR A 97 3.00 -8.66 13.54
C TYR A 97 3.69 -7.98 14.75
N PRO A 98 3.46 -6.68 15.01
CA PRO A 98 2.63 -5.74 14.25
C PRO A 98 3.15 -5.48 12.83
N ILE A 99 2.25 -5.16 11.88
CA ILE A 99 2.64 -4.94 10.48
C ILE A 99 3.75 -3.89 10.34
N GLN A 100 4.76 -4.19 9.51
CA GLN A 100 5.88 -3.30 9.23
C GLN A 100 5.94 -2.96 7.74
N VAL A 101 6.24 -1.70 7.44
CA VAL A 101 6.46 -1.24 6.07
C VAL A 101 7.81 -1.75 5.57
N ASN A 102 7.85 -2.26 4.34
CA ASN A 102 9.10 -2.64 3.70
C ASN A 102 9.91 -1.41 3.26
N THR A 103 11.20 -1.59 2.97
CA THR A 103 12.11 -0.52 2.54
C THR A 103 11.56 0.28 1.35
N ARG A 104 11.04 -0.39 0.32
CA ARG A 104 10.51 0.27 -0.89
C ARG A 104 9.35 1.23 -0.57
N ASN A 105 8.35 0.76 0.18
CA ASN A 105 7.17 1.57 0.52
C ASN A 105 7.52 2.67 1.51
N ARG A 106 8.51 2.45 2.39
CA ARG A 106 9.05 3.47 3.28
C ARG A 106 9.73 4.60 2.50
N ASP A 107 10.52 4.27 1.48
CA ASP A 107 11.22 5.26 0.67
C ASP A 107 10.23 6.06 -0.20
N ILE A 108 9.16 5.43 -0.69
CA ILE A 108 8.03 6.12 -1.36
C ILE A 108 7.36 7.12 -0.41
N ALA A 109 7.12 6.73 0.85
CA ALA A 109 6.54 7.63 1.84
C ALA A 109 7.45 8.83 2.14
N GLU A 110 8.75 8.61 2.27
CA GLU A 110 9.74 9.67 2.46
C GLU A 110 9.79 10.64 1.26
N GLU A 111 9.76 10.13 0.02
CA GLU A 111 9.67 10.95 -1.19
C GLU A 111 8.42 11.82 -1.18
N ASN A 112 7.28 11.27 -0.76
CA ASN A 112 6.02 12.00 -0.65
C ASN A 112 6.02 13.05 0.47
N CYS A 113 6.71 12.79 1.59
CA CYS A 113 6.96 13.81 2.61
C CYS A 113 7.68 15.01 1.98
N ARG A 114 8.76 14.75 1.24
CA ARG A 114 9.57 15.80 0.58
C ARG A 114 8.85 16.47 -0.58
N TYR A 115 7.96 15.78 -1.26
CA TYR A 115 7.12 16.37 -2.29
C TYR A 115 6.21 17.47 -1.71
N CYS A 116 5.53 17.20 -0.59
CA CYS A 116 4.61 18.16 0.04
C CYS A 116 5.34 19.20 0.91
N HIS A 117 6.40 18.80 1.62
CA HIS A 117 7.11 19.65 2.58
C HIS A 117 8.44 20.20 2.05
N GLY A 118 8.75 20.01 0.77
CA GLY A 118 10.03 20.33 0.16
C GLY A 118 10.49 21.76 0.40
N THR A 119 9.58 22.74 0.33
CA THR A 119 9.89 24.15 0.60
C THR A 119 10.38 24.40 2.03
N LEU A 120 9.85 23.66 3.01
CA LEU A 120 10.26 23.77 4.40
C LEU A 120 11.53 22.95 4.67
N SER A 121 11.60 21.72 4.14
CA SER A 121 12.70 20.81 4.41
C SER A 121 13.98 21.18 3.64
N SER A 122 13.87 21.80 2.46
CA SER A 122 15.04 22.18 1.65
C SER A 122 15.99 23.15 2.35
N MET A 123 15.50 23.89 3.35
CA MET A 123 16.30 24.80 4.17
C MET A 123 17.06 24.09 5.29
N ILE A 124 16.75 22.83 5.57
CA ILE A 124 17.23 22.06 6.73
C ILE A 124 18.10 20.86 6.28
N THR A 125 17.92 20.35 5.06
CA THR A 125 18.60 19.15 4.55
C THR A 125 20.01 19.38 3.97
N PHE A 126 20.73 20.43 4.39
CA PHE A 126 22.07 20.78 3.88
C PHE A 126 23.16 19.72 4.19
N HIS A 127 22.86 18.69 4.98
CA HIS A 127 23.78 17.62 5.42
C HIS A 127 23.34 16.20 5.01
N ASP A 128 22.52 16.03 3.97
CA ASP A 128 22.23 14.71 3.37
C ASP A 128 23.46 14.23 2.56
N THR A 129 24.49 13.70 3.23
CA THR A 129 25.47 12.81 2.57
C THR A 129 24.82 11.44 2.36
N ASP A 130 25.14 10.74 1.26
CA ASP A 130 24.46 9.50 0.84
C ASP A 130 24.41 8.40 1.93
N ASP A 131 25.32 8.39 2.90
CA ASP A 131 25.38 7.41 3.98
C ASP A 131 24.46 7.71 5.19
N THR A 132 23.79 8.86 5.26
CA THR A 132 22.94 9.25 6.40
C THR A 132 21.65 9.96 5.98
N LYS A 133 20.91 9.41 5.02
CA LYS A 133 19.59 9.96 4.65
C LYS A 133 18.63 9.86 5.84
N LEU A 134 18.48 10.97 6.55
CA LEU A 134 17.58 11.07 7.69
C LEU A 134 16.14 10.99 7.18
N GLN A 135 15.34 10.08 7.74
CA GLN A 135 13.93 9.98 7.39
C GLN A 135 13.11 10.97 8.21
N CYS A 136 12.13 11.60 7.57
CA CYS A 136 11.19 12.49 8.22
C CYS A 136 10.53 11.79 9.43
N THR A 137 10.21 10.51 9.27
CA THR A 137 9.54 9.70 10.30
C THR A 137 10.46 9.27 11.45
N SER A 138 11.79 9.42 11.33
CA SER A 138 12.72 9.17 12.44
C SER A 138 12.51 10.17 13.59
N CYS A 139 12.15 11.42 13.26
CA CYS A 139 11.81 12.46 14.25
C CYS A 139 10.28 12.69 14.35
N HIS A 140 9.53 12.40 13.29
CA HIS A 140 8.07 12.57 13.24
C HIS A 140 7.34 11.21 13.13
N PRO A 141 7.40 10.33 14.16
CA PRO A 141 6.93 8.95 14.05
C PRO A 141 5.41 8.81 13.97
N ASN A 142 4.65 9.84 14.35
CA ASN A 142 3.20 9.77 14.54
C ASN A 142 2.38 10.47 13.42
N VAL A 143 3.02 10.82 12.29
CA VAL A 143 2.38 11.60 11.21
C VAL A 143 1.24 10.87 10.50
N GLY A 144 1.42 9.58 10.24
CA GLY A 144 0.46 8.75 9.53
C GLY A 144 -0.20 7.70 10.41
N HIS A 145 0.58 7.06 11.28
CA HIS A 145 0.14 5.92 12.09
C HIS A 145 0.69 6.05 13.51
N MET A 146 -0.05 6.76 14.38
CA MET A 146 0.27 6.85 15.82
C MET A 146 0.46 5.44 16.40
N LYS A 147 1.55 5.25 17.14
CA LYS A 147 1.83 4.02 17.90
C LYS A 147 1.08 4.00 19.22
#